data_AF-A0A8X8AX60-F1
#
_entry.id   AF-A0A8X8AX60-F1
#
_cell.length_a   1.000
_cell.length_b   1.000
_cell.length_c   1.000
_cell.angle_alpha   90.00
_cell.angle_beta   90.00
_cell.angle_gamma   90.00
#
_symmetry.space_group_name_H-M   'P 1'
#
loop_
_entity.id
_entity.type
_entity.pdbx_description
1 polymer ?
#
loop_
_entity_poly.entity_id
_entity_poly.type
_entity_poly.pdbx_seq_one_letter_code
_entity_poly.pdbx_strand_id
1 'polypeptide(L)'
;MDALQSKAITPYLAEQYKDVGTDLLPNDRKERAIVSMWMEIDTNQFLPLASTLIRELIIKPYQGLATDFTSVQENKEKLSKVLNIYEAR
;
A
#
# COMPACT_ATOMS: atom_id res chain seq x y z
N MET A 1 -8.94 -3.10 12.21
CA MET A 1 -9.26 -2.12 11.16
C MET A 1 -8.87 -2.77 9.85
N ASP A 2 -9.83 -2.97 8.94
CA ASP A 2 -9.52 -3.53 7.63
C ASP A 2 -8.82 -2.48 6.75
N ALA A 3 -8.17 -2.95 5.68
CA ALA A 3 -7.37 -2.09 4.80
C ALA A 3 -8.21 -1.05 4.03
N LEU A 4 -9.53 -1.22 3.93
CA LEU A 4 -10.40 -0.25 3.25
C LEU A 4 -10.73 0.92 4.20
N GLN A 5 -10.97 0.62 5.47
CA GLN A 5 -11.19 1.63 6.50
C GLN A 5 -9.96 2.51 6.71
N SER A 6 -8.76 1.94 6.75
CA SER A 6 -7.53 2.74 6.90
C SER A 6 -7.31 3.72 5.75
N LYS A 7 -7.65 3.33 4.52
CA LYS A 7 -7.52 4.16 3.31
C LYS A 7 -8.47 5.35 3.29
N ALA A 8 -9.64 5.24 3.92
CA ALA A 8 -10.57 6.36 4.06
C ALA A 8 -10.17 7.29 5.22
N ILE A 9 -9.61 6.74 6.30
CA ILE A 9 -9.28 7.51 7.50
C ILE A 9 -8.02 8.36 7.31
N THR A 10 -6.98 7.84 6.65
CA THR A 10 -5.71 8.57 6.51
C THR A 10 -5.85 9.91 5.77
N PRO A 11 -6.52 10.01 4.61
CA PRO A 11 -6.73 11.29 3.93
C PRO A 11 -7.59 12.25 4.76
N TYR A 12 -8.61 11.73 5.45
CA TYR A 12 -9.44 12.53 6.36
C TYR A 12 -8.59 13.17 7.47
N LEU A 13 -7.74 12.39 8.13
CA LEU A 13 -6.85 12.92 9.18
C LEU A 13 -5.85 13.93 8.61
N ALA A 14 -5.29 13.66 7.43
CA ALA A 14 -4.37 14.58 6.76
C ALA A 14 -5.02 15.93 6.44
N GLU A 15 -6.30 15.95 6.06
CA GLU A 15 -7.04 17.19 5.82
C GLU A 15 -7.44 17.92 7.10
N GLN A 16 -7.98 17.19 8.10
CA GLN A 16 -8.43 17.79 9.35
C GLN A 16 -7.30 18.45 10.14
N TYR A 17 -6.10 17.87 10.08
CA TYR A 17 -4.94 18.31 10.85
C TYR A 17 -3.83 18.90 9.98
N LYS A 18 -4.17 19.43 8.78
CA LYS A 18 -3.20 20.01 7.85
C LYS A 18 -2.31 21.11 8.46
N ASP A 19 -2.85 21.86 9.42
CA ASP A 19 -2.18 22.99 10.08
C ASP A 19 -1.48 22.56 11.39
N VAL A 20 -1.50 21.26 11.72
CA VAL A 20 -0.93 20.69 12.94
C VAL A 20 0.19 19.72 12.58
N GLY A 21 1.43 20.18 12.65
CA GLY A 21 2.62 19.38 12.34
C GLY A 21 2.98 19.42 10.85
N THR A 22 3.37 18.28 10.29
CA THR A 22 3.78 18.19 8.88
C THR A 22 2.54 18.07 7.98
N ASP A 23 2.39 18.99 7.03
CA ASP A 23 1.37 18.88 5.99
C ASP A 23 1.65 17.66 5.10
N LEU A 24 0.73 16.69 5.11
CA LEU A 24 0.87 15.42 4.40
C LEU A 24 0.32 15.49 2.97
N LEU A 25 -0.42 16.54 2.60
CA LEU A 25 -1.09 16.65 1.31
C LEU A 25 -0.69 17.95 0.61
N PRO A 26 -0.18 17.91 -0.63
CA PRO A 26 0.18 19.11 -1.36
C PRO A 26 -0.99 20.10 -1.48
N ASN A 27 -0.68 21.39 -1.36
CA ASN A 27 -1.66 22.47 -1.55
C ASN A 27 -1.93 22.74 -3.04
N ASP A 28 -0.94 22.52 -3.92
CA ASP A 28 -1.15 22.59 -5.36
C ASP A 28 -2.08 21.46 -5.85
N ARG A 29 -3.04 21.81 -6.68
CA ARG A 29 -4.06 20.86 -7.16
C ARG A 29 -3.48 19.78 -8.08
N LYS A 30 -2.47 20.11 -8.88
CA LYS A 30 -1.83 19.13 -9.78
C LYS A 30 -0.98 18.16 -8.98
N GLU A 31 -0.19 18.65 -8.03
CA GLU A 31 0.58 17.81 -7.11
C GLU A 31 -0.33 16.90 -6.29
N ARG A 32 -1.44 17.43 -5.77
CA ARG A 32 -2.44 16.63 -5.05
C ARG A 32 -3.05 15.54 -5.93
N ALA A 33 -3.37 15.83 -7.20
CA ALA A 33 -3.87 14.84 -8.13
C ALA A 33 -2.85 13.71 -8.39
N ILE A 34 -1.55 14.05 -8.48
CA ILE A 34 -0.48 13.06 -8.61
C ILE A 34 -0.40 12.17 -7.36
N VAL A 35 -0.46 12.76 -6.15
CA VAL A 35 -0.46 11.99 -4.89
C VAL A 35 -1.67 11.06 -4.81
N SER A 36 -2.87 11.54 -5.15
CA SER A 36 -4.08 10.70 -5.18
C SER A 36 -3.96 9.52 -6.15
N MET A 37 -3.45 9.76 -7.36
CA MET A 37 -3.18 8.69 -8.32
C MET A 37 -2.21 7.64 -7.74
N TRP A 38 -1.16 8.06 -7.03
CA TRP A 38 -0.23 7.12 -6.39
C TRP A 38 -0.85 6.35 -5.23
N MET A 39 -1.69 6.99 -4.41
CA MET A 39 -2.44 6.30 -3.35
C MET A 39 -3.37 5.23 -3.92
N GLU A 40 -3.98 5.48 -5.08
CA GLU A 40 -4.81 4.50 -5.78
C GLU A 40 -3.98 3.34 -6.37
N ILE A 41 -2.81 3.64 -6.95
CA ILE A 41 -1.89 2.61 -7.46
C ILE A 41 -1.40 1.73 -6.32
N ASP A 42 -0.96 2.33 -5.21
CA ASP A 42 -0.55 1.60 -4.01
C ASP A 42 -1.68 0.68 -3.51
N THR A 43 -2.89 1.22 -3.44
CA THR A 43 -4.08 0.51 -2.99
C THR A 43 -4.44 -0.70 -3.85
N ASN A 44 -4.38 -0.55 -5.18
CA ASN A 44 -4.92 -1.54 -6.10
C ASN A 44 -3.85 -2.50 -6.63
N GLN A 45 -2.59 -2.09 -6.68
CA GLN A 45 -1.51 -2.87 -7.28
C GLN A 45 -0.52 -3.39 -6.23
N PHE A 46 -0.07 -2.52 -5.31
CA PHE A 46 0.94 -2.91 -4.32
C PHE A 46 0.34 -3.69 -3.15
N LEU A 47 -0.66 -3.12 -2.48
CA LEU A 47 -1.16 -3.64 -1.22
C LEU A 47 -1.70 -5.08 -1.30
N PRO A 48 -2.43 -5.51 -2.35
CA PRO A 48 -2.90 -6.91 -2.43
C PRO A 48 -1.75 -7.92 -2.51
N LEU A 49 -0.68 -7.57 -3.25
CA LEU A 49 0.51 -8.42 -3.40
C LEU A 49 1.31 -8.47 -2.10
N ALA A 50 1.57 -7.31 -1.50
CA ALA A 50 2.28 -7.20 -0.22
C ALA A 50 1.53 -7.92 0.92
N SER A 51 0.21 -7.72 1.01
CA SER A 51 -0.65 -8.38 2.00
C SER A 51 -0.63 -9.90 1.86
N THR A 52 -0.66 -10.41 0.62
CA THR A 52 -0.55 -11.86 0.37
C THR A 52 0.79 -12.39 0.86
N LEU A 53 1.90 -11.72 0.56
CA LEU A 53 3.23 -12.12 1.03
C LEU A 53 3.34 -12.07 2.55
N ILE A 54 2.83 -11.02 3.20
CA ILE A 54 2.79 -10.92 4.67
C ILE A 54 1.98 -12.08 5.26
N ARG A 55 0.84 -12.42 4.65
CA ARG A 55 0.01 -13.54 5.11
C ARG A 55 0.76 -14.86 5.04
N GLU A 56 1.37 -15.16 3.89
CA GLU A 56 2.03 -16.45 3.64
C GLU A 56 3.35 -16.61 4.39
N LEU A 57 4.14 -15.54 4.54
CA LEU A 57 5.51 -15.59 5.08
C LEU A 57 5.61 -15.20 6.55
N ILE A 58 4.63 -14.46 7.09
CA ILE A 58 4.67 -13.96 8.48
C ILE A 58 3.49 -14.53 9.27
N ILE A 59 2.26 -14.28 8.83
CA ILE A 59 1.06 -14.62 9.61
C ILE A 59 0.86 -16.13 9.70
N LYS A 60 0.92 -16.86 8.58
CA LYS A 60 0.74 -18.31 8.56
C LYS A 60 1.78 -19.05 9.41
N PRO A 61 3.11 -18.79 9.26
CA PRO A 61 4.11 -19.40 10.12
C PRO A 61 3.88 -19.10 11.61
N TYR A 62 3.52 -17.86 11.94
CA TYR A 62 3.19 -17.48 13.31
C TYR A 62 1.97 -18.26 13.86
N GLN A 63 1.02 -18.60 13.01
CA GLN A 63 -0.16 -19.41 13.33
C GLN A 63 0.08 -20.93 13.25
N GLY A 64 1.30 -21.39 12.91
CA GLY A 64 1.62 -22.81 12.70
C GLY A 64 1.01 -23.39 11.41
N LEU A 65 0.59 -22.54 10.47
CA LEU A 65 0.06 -22.94 9.17
C LEU A 65 1.18 -23.04 8.13
N ALA A 66 1.03 -23.95 7.18
CA ALA A 66 1.98 -24.12 6.08
C ALA A 66 1.92 -22.94 5.09
N THR A 67 3.09 -22.44 4.72
CA THR A 67 3.27 -21.43 3.67
C THR A 67 3.02 -22.05 2.29
N ASP A 68 2.24 -21.36 1.46
CA ASP A 68 2.13 -21.68 0.04
C ASP A 68 3.26 -21.01 -0.74
N PHE A 69 4.35 -21.76 -0.96
CA PHE A 69 5.52 -21.25 -1.66
C PHE A 69 5.27 -20.94 -3.14
N THR A 70 4.30 -21.60 -3.78
CA THR A 70 3.90 -21.29 -5.15
C THR A 70 3.26 -19.89 -5.18
N SER A 71 2.30 -19.63 -4.29
CA SER A 71 1.69 -18.31 -4.16
C SER A 71 2.71 -17.22 -3.82
N VAL A 72 3.68 -17.52 -2.95
CA VAL A 72 4.76 -16.58 -2.62
C VAL A 72 5.58 -16.22 -3.85
N GLN A 73 6.01 -17.20 -4.65
CA GLN A 73 6.85 -16.95 -5.81
C GLN A 73 6.11 -16.10 -6.86
N GLU A 74 4.85 -16.45 -7.17
CA GLU A 74 4.03 -15.69 -8.11
C GLU A 74 3.82 -14.23 -7.67
N ASN A 75 3.54 -14.01 -6.38
CA ASN A 75 3.31 -12.67 -5.86
C ASN A 75 4.61 -11.86 -5.76
N LYS A 76 5.76 -12.48 -5.47
CA LYS A 76 7.08 -11.81 -5.53
C LYS A 76 7.38 -11.29 -6.92
N GLU A 77 7.14 -12.10 -7.95
CA GLU A 77 7.36 -11.69 -9.34
C GLU A 77 6.43 -10.54 -9.77
N LYS A 78 5.15 -10.62 -9.40
CA LYS A 78 4.19 -9.52 -9.65
C LYS A 78 4.58 -8.25 -8.91
N LEU A 79 4.98 -8.37 -7.63
CA LEU A 79 5.36 -7.24 -6.80
C LEU A 79 6.63 -6.56 -7.33
N SER A 80 7.61 -7.34 -7.78
CA SER A 80 8.83 -6.82 -8.41
C SER A 80 8.50 -5.91 -9.61
N LYS A 81 7.55 -6.30 -10.46
CA LYS A 81 7.13 -5.46 -11.59
C LYS A 81 6.50 -4.15 -11.14
N VAL A 82 5.68 -4.18 -10.08
CA VAL A 82 5.09 -2.97 -9.51
C VAL A 82 6.19 -2.06 -8.97
N LEU A 83 7.14 -2.59 -8.19
CA LEU A 83 8.25 -1.81 -7.63
C LEU A 83 9.14 -1.19 -8.71
N ASN A 84 9.38 -1.88 -9.83
CA ASN A 84 10.13 -1.30 -10.95
C ASN A 84 9.46 -0.03 -11.51
N ILE A 85 8.12 0.09 -11.45
CA ILE A 85 7.40 1.32 -11.86
C ILE A 85 7.66 2.47 -10.87
N TYR A 86 7.80 2.16 -9.58
CA TYR A 86 8.16 3.15 -8.57
C TYR A 86 9.62 3.62 -8.74
N GLU A 87 10.53 2.73 -9.11
CA GLU A 87 11.95 3.05 -9.32
C GLU A 87 12.23 3.81 -10.63
N ALA A 88 11.42 3.60 -11.67
CA ALA A 88 11.60 4.26 -12.96
C ALA A 88 11.19 5.75 -13.00
N ARG A 89 10.88 6.34 -11.83
CA ARG A 89 10.49 7.73 -11.66
C ARG A 89 11.47 8.47 -10.77
#